data_AF-A0AAU9FSH9-F1
#
_entry.id   AF-A0AAU9FSH9-F1
#
_cell.length_a   1.000
_cell.length_b   1.000
_cell.length_c   1.000
_cell.angle_alpha   90.00
_cell.angle_beta   90.00
_cell.angle_gamma   90.00
#
_symmetry.space_group_name_H-M   'P 1'
#
loop_
_entity.id
_entity.type
_entity.pdbx_description
1 polymer ?
#
loop_
_entity_poly.entity_id
_entity_poly.type
_entity_poly.pdbx_seq_one_letter_code
_entity_poly.pdbx_strand_id
1 'polypeptide(L)'
;MASRGLTDISFPRKLGPKRANKIRKLFNLSKDDDVSRFVVRRQLPAKGEKKATFKGPKIQRLITPARLQRRRHLHRSDIVSLNLISCLVVSLFL
;
A
#
# COMPACT_ATOMS: atom_id res chain seq x y z
N MET A 1 -17.25 -39.70 8.20
CA MET A 1 -16.48 -39.55 9.46
C MET A 1 -15.43 -38.48 9.25
N ALA A 2 -15.58 -37.32 9.90
CA ALA A 2 -14.55 -36.27 9.86
C ALA A 2 -13.35 -36.73 10.69
N SER A 3 -12.15 -36.60 10.14
CA SER A 3 -10.89 -37.04 10.77
C SER A 3 -10.54 -36.14 11.95
N ARG A 4 -10.54 -36.74 13.15
CA ARG A 4 -10.23 -36.10 14.43
C ARG A 4 -8.85 -35.43 14.36
N GLY A 5 -8.80 -34.12 14.54
CA GLY A 5 -7.58 -33.29 14.50
C GLY A 5 -7.40 -32.39 13.27
N LEU A 6 -8.14 -32.59 12.17
CA LEU A 6 -8.08 -31.71 10.99
C LEU A 6 -9.26 -30.72 10.94
N THR A 7 -10.47 -31.19 11.27
CA THR A 7 -11.69 -30.38 11.26
C THR A 7 -12.01 -29.72 12.60
N ASP A 8 -11.36 -30.14 13.68
CA ASP A 8 -11.73 -29.74 15.04
C ASP A 8 -11.09 -28.40 15.47
N ILE A 9 -10.04 -27.96 14.76
CA ILE A 9 -9.23 -26.80 15.14
C ILE A 9 -9.10 -25.86 13.95
N SER A 10 -9.56 -24.61 14.10
CA SER A 10 -9.33 -23.56 13.10
C SER A 10 -8.21 -22.63 13.55
N PHE A 11 -7.17 -22.51 12.73
CA PHE A 11 -6.05 -21.60 13.02
C PHE A 11 -6.30 -20.23 12.39
N PRO A 12 -6.29 -19.14 13.18
CA PRO A 12 -6.47 -17.80 12.63
C PRO A 12 -5.27 -17.41 11.75
N ARG A 13 -5.53 -16.59 10.74
CA ARG A 13 -4.45 -16.03 9.90
C ARG A 13 -3.59 -15.09 10.74
N LYS A 14 -2.27 -15.36 10.77
CA LYS A 14 -1.30 -14.59 11.57
C LYS A 14 -1.14 -13.13 11.10
N LEU A 15 -1.35 -12.85 9.81
CA LEU A 15 -1.15 -11.53 9.21
C LEU A 15 -2.35 -11.14 8.34
N GLY A 16 -2.75 -9.87 8.46
CA GLY A 16 -3.73 -9.25 7.58
C GLY A 16 -3.12 -8.75 6.25
N PRO A 17 -3.95 -8.31 5.31
CA PRO A 17 -3.48 -7.77 4.04
C PRO A 17 -2.71 -6.45 4.20
N LYS A 18 -1.61 -6.31 3.45
CA LYS A 18 -0.75 -5.10 3.39
C LYS A 18 -1.14 -4.11 2.28
N ARG A 19 -1.77 -4.59 1.20
CA ARG A 19 -2.08 -3.78 0.00
C ARG A 19 -3.43 -3.08 0.17
N ALA A 20 -3.52 -1.80 -0.20
CA ALA A 20 -4.74 -0.99 -0.08
C ALA A 20 -5.98 -1.66 -0.70
N ASN A 21 -5.90 -2.14 -1.95
CA ASN A 21 -7.03 -2.79 -2.62
C ASN A 21 -7.47 -4.10 -1.96
N LYS A 22 -6.57 -4.82 -1.28
CA LYS A 22 -6.96 -6.04 -0.53
C LYS A 22 -7.67 -5.69 0.77
N ILE A 23 -7.28 -4.60 1.43
CA ILE A 23 -7.96 -4.10 2.63
C ILE A 23 -9.36 -3.61 2.27
N ARG A 24 -9.51 -2.83 1.18
CA ARG A 24 -10.83 -2.38 0.68
C ARG A 24 -11.78 -3.54 0.41
N LYS A 25 -11.29 -4.62 -0.21
CA LYS A 25 -12.08 -5.83 -0.48
C LYS A 25 -12.49 -6.60 0.77
N LEU A 26 -11.70 -6.58 1.85
CA LEU A 26 -12.06 -7.29 3.08
C LEU A 26 -13.14 -6.56 3.88
N PHE A 27 -13.08 -5.24 3.91
CA PHE A 27 -13.99 -4.40 4.70
C PHE A 27 -15.10 -3.74 3.86
N ASN A 28 -15.23 -4.12 2.59
CA ASN A 28 -16.20 -3.55 1.63
C ASN A 28 -16.19 -2.01 1.58
N LEU A 29 -15.00 -1.40 1.65
CA LEU A 29 -14.82 0.05 1.66
C LEU A 29 -14.92 0.66 0.27
N SER A 30 -15.38 1.90 0.19
CA SER A 30 -15.30 2.72 -1.01
C SER A 30 -13.85 3.15 -1.31
N LYS A 31 -13.63 3.76 -2.47
CA LYS A 31 -12.32 4.31 -2.85
C LYS A 31 -11.95 5.55 -2.03
N ASP A 32 -12.96 6.31 -1.58
CA ASP A 32 -12.79 7.58 -0.87
C ASP A 32 -12.44 7.38 0.61
N ASP A 33 -12.74 6.20 1.15
CA ASP A 33 -12.47 5.88 2.55
C ASP A 33 -10.98 5.73 2.84
N ASP A 34 -10.57 6.22 4.01
CA ASP A 34 -9.20 6.05 4.49
C ASP A 34 -8.95 4.62 4.98
N VAL A 35 -8.14 3.91 4.23
CA VAL A 35 -7.73 2.51 4.48
C VAL A 35 -6.86 2.38 5.74
N SER A 36 -6.24 3.47 6.22
CA SER A 36 -5.26 3.42 7.32
C SER A 36 -5.81 2.94 8.65
N ARG A 37 -7.09 3.24 8.89
CA ARG A 37 -7.82 2.92 10.12
C ARG A 37 -8.18 1.44 10.23
N PHE A 38 -8.35 0.78 9.08
CA PHE A 38 -8.83 -0.60 8.98
C PHE A 38 -7.70 -1.64 8.90
N VAL A 39 -6.44 -1.24 9.13
CA VAL A 39 -5.33 -2.19 9.14
C VAL A 39 -5.37 -3.03 10.41
N VAL A 40 -5.49 -4.35 10.25
CA VAL A 40 -5.39 -5.29 11.37
C VAL A 40 -4.01 -5.20 12.00
N ARG A 41 -3.98 -4.85 13.30
CA ARG A 41 -2.75 -4.78 14.10
C ARG A 41 -2.71 -5.93 15.09
N ARG A 42 -1.52 -6.50 15.27
CA ARG A 42 -1.26 -7.51 16.29
C ARG A 42 -0.84 -6.83 17.59
N GLN A 43 -1.50 -7.19 18.69
CA GLN A 43 -1.05 -6.88 20.04
C GLN A 43 0.17 -7.75 20.36
N LEU A 44 1.25 -7.12 20.79
CA LEU A 44 2.40 -7.81 21.36
C LEU A 44 2.31 -7.70 22.89
N PRO A 45 2.35 -8.82 23.63
CA PRO A 45 2.37 -8.78 25.08
C PRO A 45 3.63 -8.06 25.56
N ALA A 46 3.53 -7.44 26.74
CA ALA A 46 4.69 -6.86 27.39
C ALA A 46 5.69 -7.98 27.68
N LYS A 47 6.91 -7.87 27.16
CA LYS A 47 8.00 -8.83 27.41
C LYS A 47 9.16 -8.05 28.02
N GLY A 48 9.45 -8.33 29.29
CA GLY A 48 10.41 -7.56 30.10
C GLY A 48 9.92 -6.14 30.36
N GLU A 49 10.80 -5.15 30.24
CA GLU A 49 10.50 -3.73 30.49
C GLU A 49 9.65 -3.04 29.39
N LYS A 50 9.37 -3.73 28.28
CA LYS A 50 8.67 -3.13 27.14
C LYS A 50 7.16 -3.24 27.33
N LYS A 51 6.48 -2.08 27.28
CA LYS A 51 5.01 -1.97 27.31
C LYS A 51 4.36 -2.71 26.14
N ALA A 52 3.15 -3.21 26.37
CA ALA A 52 2.33 -3.83 25.33
C ALA A 52 2.16 -2.87 24.14
N THR A 53 2.49 -3.34 22.93
CA THR A 53 2.52 -2.49 21.73
C THR A 53 1.75 -3.14 20.59
N PHE A 54 1.10 -2.33 19.77
CA PHE A 54 0.47 -2.77 18.54
C PHE A 54 1.44 -2.66 17.36
N LYS A 55 1.62 -3.75 16.62
CA LYS A 55 2.40 -3.76 15.38
C LYS A 55 1.53 -4.13 14.19
N GLY A 56 1.75 -3.47 13.07
CA GLY A 56 1.03 -3.71 11.83
C GLY A 56 1.90 -3.45 10.60
N PRO A 57 1.47 -3.92 9.41
CA PRO A 57 2.20 -3.72 8.18
C PRO A 57 2.09 -2.27 7.67
N LYS A 58 3.17 -1.73 7.09
CA LYS A 58 3.12 -0.49 6.29
C LYS A 58 2.26 -0.70 5.05
N ILE A 59 1.23 0.11 4.88
CA ILE A 59 0.30 -0.01 3.75
C ILE A 59 1.05 0.22 2.44
N GLN A 60 0.90 -0.72 1.52
CA GLN A 60 1.46 -0.61 0.18
C GLN A 60 0.39 -0.16 -0.81
N ARG A 61 0.81 0.59 -1.82
CA ARG A 61 -0.04 1.06 -2.94
C ARG A 61 -1.18 1.99 -2.51
N LEU A 62 -1.03 2.67 -1.38
CA LEU A 62 -1.87 3.83 -1.03
C LEU A 62 -1.47 5.02 -1.90
N ILE A 63 -2.45 5.76 -2.42
CA ILE A 63 -2.21 7.00 -3.15
C ILE A 63 -2.09 8.11 -2.11
N THR A 64 -0.91 8.70 -2.00
CA THR A 64 -0.64 9.82 -1.08
C THR A 64 -0.33 11.10 -1.87
N PRO A 65 -0.50 12.29 -1.28
CA PRO A 65 -0.18 13.56 -1.95
C PRO A 65 1.29 13.60 -2.42
N ALA A 66 2.23 13.08 -1.63
CA ALA A 66 3.64 12.97 -2.01
C ALA A 66 3.85 12.08 -3.25
N ARG A 67 3.10 10.98 -3.38
CA ARG A 67 3.15 10.11 -4.56
C ARG A 67 2.58 10.82 -5.79
N LEU A 68 1.49 11.59 -5.63
CA LEU A 68 0.93 12.40 -6.72
C LEU A 68 1.91 13.48 -7.17
N GLN A 69 2.57 14.16 -6.25
CA GLN A 69 3.60 15.16 -6.55
C GLN A 69 4.79 14.54 -7.29
N ARG A 70 5.33 13.41 -6.82
CA ARG A 70 6.40 12.69 -7.53
C ARG A 70 6.00 12.32 -8.95
N ARG A 71 4.78 11.83 -9.14
CA ARG A 71 4.26 11.51 -10.48
C ARG A 71 4.20 12.75 -11.37
N ARG A 72 3.71 13.89 -10.86
CA ARG A 72 3.67 15.16 -11.62
C ARG A 72 5.07 15.63 -12.01
N HIS A 73 6.04 15.51 -11.10
CA HIS A 73 7.42 15.89 -11.38
C HIS A 73 8.05 15.03 -12.48
N LEU A 74 7.91 13.71 -12.39
CA LEU A 74 8.40 12.78 -13.43
C LEU A 74 7.74 13.05 -14.78
N HIS A 75 6.42 13.21 -14.80
CA HIS A 75 5.71 13.54 -16.03
C HIS A 75 6.17 14.87 -16.63
N ARG A 76 6.45 15.87 -15.79
CA ARG A 76 7.02 17.15 -16.24
C ARG A 76 8.44 16.98 -16.81
N SER A 77 9.32 16.21 -16.16
CA SER A 77 10.66 15.96 -16.70
C SER A 77 10.61 15.23 -18.05
N ASP A 78 9.68 14.29 -18.20
CA ASP A 78 9.47 13.53 -19.44
C ASP A 78 8.95 14.44 -20.57
N ILE A 79 8.05 15.38 -20.25
CA ILE A 79 7.57 16.38 -21.23
C ILE A 79 8.69 17.35 -21.63
N VAL A 80 9.48 17.82 -20.67
CA VAL A 80 10.57 18.78 -20.95
C VAL A 80 11.66 18.14 -21.80
N SER A 81 12.01 16.87 -21.58
CA SER A 81 13.00 16.17 -22.41
C SER A 81 12.51 15.98 -23.85
N LEU A 82 11.24 15.60 -24.04
CA LEU A 82 10.63 15.48 -25.36
C LEU A 82 10.54 16.84 -26.08
N ASN A 83 10.17 17.90 -25.35
CA ASN A 83 10.11 19.25 -25.92
C ASN A 83 11.50 19.81 -26.28
N LEU A 84 12.54 19.48 -25.51
CA LEU A 84 13.92 19.88 -25.81
C LEU A 84 14.46 19.16 -27.05
N ILE A 85 14.20 17.86 -27.16
CA ILE A 85 14.57 17.06 -28.34
C ILE A 85 13.82 17.57 -29.58
N SER A 86 12.51 17.84 -29.45
CA SER A 86 11.71 18.44 -30.52
C SER A 86 12.27 19.80 -30.95
N CYS A 87 12.67 20.66 -30.02
CA CYS A 87 13.18 21.99 -30.33
C CYS A 87 14.54 21.92 -31.07
N LEU A 88 15.43 21.04 -30.63
CA LEU A 88 16.73 20.84 -31.30
C LEU A 88 16.58 20.27 -32.71
N VAL A 89 15.66 19.33 -32.93
CA VAL A 89 15.44 18.75 -34.27
C VAL A 89 14.80 19.76 -35.22
N VAL A 90 13.85 20.58 -34.75
CA VAL A 90 13.23 21.64 -35.57
C VAL A 90 14.22 22.75 -35.91
N SER A 91 15.14 23.08 -35.00
CA SER A 91 16.19 24.10 -35.24
C SER A 91 17.31 23.62 -36.16
N LEU A 92 17.42 22.30 -36.40
CA LEU A 92 18.42 21.71 -37.29
C LEU A 92 17.87 21.47 -38.71
N PHE A 93 16.56 21.65 -38.91
CA PHE A 93 15.84 21.40 -40.17
C PHE A 93 15.16 22.63 -40.77
N LEU A 94 15.22 23.78 -40.07
CA LEU A 94 15.04 25.12 -40.64
C LEU A 94 16.39 25.83 -40.69
#